data_AF-A0A6A5RDD8-F1
#
_entry.id   AF-A0A6A5RDD8-F1
#
_cell.length_a   1.000
_cell.length_b   1.000
_cell.length_c   1.000
_cell.angle_alpha   90.00
_cell.angle_beta   90.00
_cell.angle_gamma   90.00
#
_symmetry.space_group_name_H-M   'P 1'
#
loop_
_entity.id
_entity.type
_entity.pdbx_description
1 polymer ?
#
loop_
_entity_poly.entity_id
_entity_poly.type
_entity_poly.pdbx_seq_one_letter_code
_entity_poly.pdbx_strand_id
1 'polypeptide(L)'
;MLEARLEQAALLKKVVDAVKDLVQDCNFDCNDSGIALQAMDNSHVALVSMLLRSEAFSPFRCDRNIALGINLGSLTKVLRAAQTDDILTLKADDAPDVVNLTFENKESDRISEYDIKLMDIDQEHLGIPETEYAATITMPSAEFQRICRDLSALSESVSIECTKEGVKFSCQGDIGSGSVQLRQHTNVDKPGENVEIDLSEPVALTFSLKYLVNFCKASGLSESVKLSLSSEVPLLVEYTLSSNSYLRFYLAPKIGDEE
;
A
#
# COMPACT_ATOMS: atom_id res chain seq x y z
N MET A 1 5.21 25.00 -9.98
CA MET A 1 6.37 24.09 -9.93
C MET A 1 6.16 23.13 -8.77
N LEU A 2 6.61 21.89 -8.92
CA LEU A 2 6.71 20.90 -7.84
C LEU A 2 8.17 20.78 -7.41
N GLU A 3 8.41 20.83 -6.10
CA GLU A 3 9.66 20.44 -5.46
C GLU A 3 9.32 19.69 -4.16
N ALA A 4 9.64 18.40 -4.10
CA ALA A 4 9.33 17.56 -2.94
C ALA A 4 10.54 16.73 -2.53
N ARG A 5 11.09 17.00 -1.34
CA ARG A 5 12.31 16.35 -0.82
C ARG A 5 11.96 15.36 0.28
N LEU A 6 12.21 14.07 0.05
CA LEU A 6 12.13 13.00 1.04
C LEU A 6 13.49 12.77 1.68
N GLU A 7 13.55 12.74 3.01
CA GLU A 7 14.79 12.48 3.74
C GLU A 7 15.36 11.07 3.49
N GLN A 8 14.50 10.12 3.12
CA GLN A 8 14.86 8.74 2.83
C GLN A 8 14.20 8.27 1.52
N ALA A 9 15.00 8.11 0.47
CA ALA A 9 14.58 7.58 -0.81
C ALA A 9 13.98 6.16 -0.70
N ALA A 10 14.37 5.41 0.33
CA ALA A 10 13.83 4.08 0.63
C ALA A 10 12.30 4.07 0.79
N LEU A 11 11.69 5.16 1.27
CA LEU A 11 10.23 5.26 1.42
C LEU A 11 9.53 5.10 0.07
N LEU A 12 9.86 5.98 -0.89
CA LEU A 12 9.23 5.94 -2.22
C LEU A 12 9.56 4.64 -2.95
N LYS A 13 10.78 4.12 -2.78
CA LYS A 13 11.19 2.81 -3.34
C LYS A 13 10.30 1.67 -2.84
N LYS A 14 10.08 1.57 -1.53
CA LYS A 14 9.21 0.55 -0.93
C LYS A 14 7.75 0.70 -1.35
N VAL A 15 7.26 1.94 -1.47
CA VAL A 15 5.91 2.23 -1.99
C VAL A 15 5.78 1.73 -3.43
N VAL A 16 6.68 2.15 -4.33
CA VAL A 16 6.64 1.73 -5.74
C VAL A 16 6.78 0.22 -5.88
N ASP A 17 7.65 -0.41 -5.08
CA ASP A 17 7.80 -1.86 -5.06
C ASP A 17 6.52 -2.61 -4.63
N ALA A 18 5.70 -2.01 -3.76
CA ALA A 18 4.43 -2.58 -3.34
C ALA A 18 3.31 -2.40 -4.39
N VAL A 19 3.40 -1.37 -5.25
CA VAL A 19 2.33 -1.01 -6.19
C VAL A 19 2.57 -1.51 -7.62
N LYS A 20 3.83 -1.63 -8.05
CA LYS A 20 4.20 -1.96 -9.45
C LYS A 20 3.64 -3.28 -10.00
N ASP A 21 3.28 -4.22 -9.13
CA ASP A 21 2.74 -5.53 -9.52
C ASP A 21 1.20 -5.50 -9.64
N LEU A 22 0.56 -4.41 -9.20
CA LEU A 22 -0.86 -4.14 -9.39
C LEU A 22 -1.11 -3.28 -10.62
N VAL A 23 -0.25 -2.27 -10.84
CA VAL A 23 -0.47 -1.23 -11.85
C VAL A 23 0.84 -0.96 -12.58
N GLN A 24 0.77 -0.81 -13.92
CA GLN A 24 1.94 -0.50 -14.74
C GLN A 24 2.18 1.00 -14.87
N ASP A 25 1.12 1.76 -15.08
CA ASP A 25 1.14 3.20 -15.34
C ASP A 25 0.11 3.88 -14.41
N CYS A 26 0.50 4.97 -13.74
CA CYS A 26 -0.39 5.70 -12.85
C CYS A 26 -0.01 7.18 -12.76
N ASN A 27 -0.97 8.02 -12.37
CA ASN A 27 -0.69 9.41 -12.02
C ASN A 27 -0.28 9.53 -10.55
N PHE A 28 0.75 10.34 -10.32
CA PHE A 28 1.03 10.92 -9.01
C PHE A 28 0.46 12.33 -9.00
N ASP A 29 -0.67 12.50 -8.31
CA ASP A 29 -1.37 13.77 -8.20
C ASP A 29 -0.73 14.60 -7.08
N CYS A 30 -0.08 15.69 -7.48
CA CYS A 30 0.63 16.58 -6.60
C CYS A 30 -0.19 17.85 -6.40
N ASN A 31 -0.42 18.22 -5.14
CA ASN A 31 -1.06 19.48 -4.75
C ASN A 31 -0.43 20.02 -3.45
N ASP A 32 -1.00 21.07 -2.88
CA ASP A 32 -0.51 21.68 -1.63
C ASP A 32 -0.56 20.75 -0.40
N SER A 33 -1.49 19.78 -0.39
CA SER A 33 -1.63 18.80 0.68
C SER A 33 -0.62 17.66 0.64
N GLY A 34 0.02 17.42 -0.51
CA GLY A 34 1.00 16.34 -0.68
C GLY A 34 0.97 15.69 -2.08
N ILE A 35 1.44 14.45 -2.13
CA ILE A 35 1.43 13.60 -3.32
C ILE A 35 0.50 12.42 -3.07
N ALA A 36 -0.51 12.27 -3.90
CA ALA A 36 -1.44 11.16 -3.89
C ALA A 36 -1.22 10.27 -5.12
N LEU A 37 -1.61 9.00 -4.99
CA LEU A 37 -1.72 8.07 -6.11
C LEU A 37 -2.96 7.23 -5.85
N GLN A 38 -3.82 7.12 -6.85
CA GLN A 38 -4.90 6.16 -6.84
C GLN A 38 -4.81 5.37 -8.13
N ALA A 39 -5.04 4.06 -8.14
CA ALA A 39 -5.12 3.29 -9.38
C ALA A 39 -5.83 1.96 -9.17
N MET A 40 -6.48 1.45 -10.22
CA MET A 40 -7.06 0.12 -10.25
C MET A 40 -6.15 -0.86 -10.99
N ASP A 41 -6.20 -2.13 -10.60
CA ASP A 41 -5.57 -3.20 -11.37
C ASP A 41 -6.32 -3.48 -12.68
N ASN A 42 -5.68 -4.21 -13.60
CA ASN A 42 -6.26 -4.53 -14.91
C ASN A 42 -7.57 -5.34 -14.84
N SER A 43 -7.84 -6.02 -13.73
CA SER A 43 -9.09 -6.77 -13.54
C SER A 43 -10.19 -5.95 -12.86
N HIS A 44 -9.90 -4.73 -12.40
CA HIS A 44 -10.81 -3.87 -11.63
C HIS A 44 -11.33 -4.53 -10.33
N VAL A 45 -10.55 -5.44 -9.75
CA VAL A 45 -10.87 -6.15 -8.49
C VAL A 45 -10.11 -5.54 -7.31
N ALA A 46 -8.96 -4.94 -7.57
CA ALA A 46 -8.12 -4.29 -6.57
C ALA A 46 -7.88 -2.82 -6.90
N LEU A 47 -7.92 -1.97 -5.86
CA LEU A 47 -7.58 -0.55 -5.94
C LEU A 47 -6.48 -0.23 -4.95
N VAL A 48 -5.49 0.53 -5.38
CA VAL A 48 -4.48 1.13 -4.51
C VAL A 48 -4.79 2.61 -4.31
N SER A 49 -4.63 3.09 -3.09
CA SER A 49 -4.69 4.51 -2.74
C SER A 49 -3.55 4.83 -1.79
N MET A 50 -2.64 5.69 -2.23
CA MET A 50 -1.53 6.21 -1.46
C MET A 50 -1.73 7.70 -1.23
N LEU A 51 -1.40 8.16 -0.04
CA LEU A 51 -1.27 9.58 0.26
C LEU A 51 0.03 9.79 1.04
N LEU A 52 0.95 10.57 0.47
CA LEU A 52 2.10 11.13 1.17
C LEU A 52 1.79 12.60 1.42
N ARG A 53 1.51 12.97 2.67
CA ARG A 53 1.20 14.37 3.01
C ARG A 53 2.43 15.24 2.87
N SER A 54 2.23 16.54 2.69
CA SER A 54 3.32 17.51 2.56
C SER A 54 4.30 17.46 3.74
N GLU A 55 3.84 17.12 4.95
CA GLU A 55 4.69 16.96 6.14
C GLU A 55 5.55 15.69 6.12
N ALA A 56 5.40 14.80 5.14
CA ALA A 56 6.34 13.70 4.89
C ALA A 56 7.60 14.18 4.14
N PHE A 57 7.61 15.42 3.64
CA PHE A 57 8.67 15.99 2.84
C PHE A 57 9.29 17.22 3.54
N SER A 58 10.56 17.51 3.26
CA SER A 58 11.31 18.62 3.83
C SER A 58 12.43 19.07 2.88
N PRO A 59 12.23 20.14 2.07
CA PRO A 59 11.01 20.93 1.90
C PRO A 59 9.97 20.30 0.96
N PHE A 60 8.74 20.82 1.02
CA PHE A 60 7.66 20.55 0.06
C PHE A 60 7.14 21.86 -0.53
N ARG A 61 6.97 21.89 -1.85
CA ARG A 61 6.35 22.99 -2.57
C ARG A 61 5.61 22.45 -3.79
N CYS A 62 4.33 22.82 -3.91
CA CYS A 62 3.53 22.52 -5.09
C CYS A 62 2.68 23.76 -5.40
N ASP A 63 3.05 24.53 -6.42
CA ASP A 63 2.38 25.81 -6.70
C ASP A 63 1.00 25.64 -7.37
N ARG A 64 0.77 24.51 -8.03
CA ARG A 64 -0.44 24.17 -8.79
C ARG A 64 -0.65 22.67 -8.74
N ASN A 65 -1.90 22.24 -8.93
CA ASN A 65 -2.20 20.82 -9.09
C ASN A 65 -1.53 20.31 -10.36
N ILE A 66 -0.65 19.32 -10.21
CA ILE A 66 0.10 18.70 -11.30
C ILE A 66 -0.11 17.19 -11.19
N ALA A 67 -0.48 16.54 -12.30
CA ALA A 67 -0.54 15.09 -12.40
C ALA A 67 0.73 14.60 -13.12
N LEU A 68 1.49 13.71 -12.48
CA LEU A 68 2.68 13.11 -13.06
C LEU A 68 2.37 11.69 -13.51
N GLY A 69 2.03 11.50 -14.78
CA GLY A 69 1.82 10.17 -15.35
C GLY A 69 3.13 9.44 -15.56
N ILE A 70 3.36 8.37 -14.80
CA ILE A 70 4.64 7.67 -14.74
C ILE A 70 4.43 6.16 -14.91
N ASN A 71 5.24 5.56 -15.77
CA ASN A 71 5.40 4.11 -15.83
C ASN A 71 6.20 3.61 -14.61
N LEU A 72 5.56 2.83 -13.74
CA LEU A 72 6.15 2.32 -12.50
C LEU A 72 7.33 1.38 -12.74
N GLY A 73 7.38 0.71 -13.89
CA GLY A 73 8.53 -0.11 -14.30
C GLY A 73 9.78 0.74 -14.55
N SER A 74 9.63 1.90 -15.18
CA SER A 74 10.70 2.88 -15.43
C SER A 74 11.14 3.56 -14.13
N LEU A 75 10.18 3.97 -13.31
CA LEU A 75 10.44 4.53 -11.98
C LEU A 75 11.21 3.55 -11.08
N THR A 76 10.82 2.28 -11.08
CA THR A 76 11.54 1.22 -10.35
C THR A 76 13.00 1.11 -10.78
N LYS A 77 13.30 1.24 -12.08
CA LYS A 77 14.69 1.18 -12.59
C LYS A 77 15.51 2.37 -12.09
N VAL A 78 14.94 3.57 -12.07
CA VAL A 78 15.61 4.77 -11.55
C VAL A 78 15.82 4.67 -10.03
N LEU A 79 14.81 4.23 -9.27
CA LEU A 79 14.89 4.06 -7.82
C LEU A 79 15.88 2.95 -7.38
N ARG A 80 16.34 2.08 -8.30
CA ARG A 80 17.44 1.13 -8.01
C ARG A 80 18.79 1.82 -7.87
N ALA A 81 18.98 3.00 -8.45
CA ALA A 81 20.23 3.76 -8.31
C ALA A 81 20.40 4.40 -6.93
N ALA A 82 19.31 4.54 -6.18
CA ALA A 82 19.28 5.10 -4.83
C ALA A 82 19.73 4.09 -3.77
N GLN A 83 20.58 4.55 -2.86
CA GLN A 83 20.88 3.87 -1.61
C GLN A 83 19.76 4.13 -0.59
N THR A 84 19.72 3.33 0.48
CA THR A 84 18.65 3.39 1.49
C THR A 84 18.56 4.76 2.17
N ASP A 85 19.72 5.35 2.46
CA ASP A 85 19.84 6.61 3.23
C ASP A 85 20.03 7.85 2.34
N ASP A 86 19.93 7.68 1.01
CA ASP A 86 19.97 8.81 0.09
C ASP A 86 18.72 9.67 0.28
N ILE A 87 18.89 10.98 0.21
CA ILE A 87 17.79 11.94 0.14
C ILE A 87 17.29 11.94 -1.31
N LEU A 88 15.97 11.89 -1.50
CA LEU A 88 15.35 12.00 -2.82
C LEU A 88 14.67 13.36 -2.95
N THR A 89 14.97 14.10 -4.01
CA THR A 89 14.22 15.30 -4.41
C THR A 89 13.53 15.07 -5.75
N LEU A 90 12.21 15.27 -5.78
CA LEU A 90 11.38 15.26 -6.98
C LEU A 90 11.17 16.69 -7.45
N LYS A 91 11.42 16.96 -8.74
CA LYS A 91 11.20 18.28 -9.35
C LYS A 91 10.43 18.15 -10.66
N ALA A 92 9.44 19.02 -10.85
CA ALA A 92 8.70 19.14 -12.10
C ALA A 92 8.21 20.58 -12.31
N ASP A 93 8.21 21.03 -13.57
CA ASP A 93 7.65 22.33 -13.96
C ASP A 93 6.11 22.29 -13.98
N ASP A 94 5.45 23.43 -14.27
CA ASP A 94 3.98 23.53 -14.27
C ASP A 94 3.28 22.70 -15.36
N ALA A 95 3.95 22.51 -16.51
CA ALA A 95 3.50 21.67 -17.61
C ALA A 95 4.66 20.73 -17.98
N PRO A 96 4.93 19.71 -17.16
CA PRO A 96 6.16 18.94 -17.27
C PRO A 96 6.04 17.86 -18.35
N ASP A 97 7.02 17.79 -19.25
CA ASP A 97 7.24 16.62 -20.12
C ASP A 97 8.09 15.55 -19.41
N VAL A 98 8.79 15.95 -18.34
CA VAL A 98 9.71 15.12 -17.55
C VAL A 98 9.58 15.44 -16.08
N VAL A 99 9.81 14.43 -15.23
CA VAL A 99 10.07 14.61 -13.80
C VAL A 99 11.55 14.31 -13.53
N ASN A 100 12.21 15.20 -12.80
CA ASN A 100 13.58 15.02 -12.36
C ASN A 100 13.61 14.38 -10.97
N LEU A 101 14.45 13.36 -10.80
CA LEU A 101 14.75 12.69 -9.55
C LEU A 101 16.22 12.92 -9.21
N THR A 102 16.47 13.69 -8.16
CA THR A 102 17.82 13.92 -7.61
C THR A 102 18.01 13.06 -6.35
N PHE A 103 19.05 12.24 -6.32
CA PHE A 103 19.48 11.49 -5.14
C PHE A 103 20.76 12.10 -4.57
N GLU A 104 20.74 12.48 -3.29
CA GLU A 104 21.87 13.07 -2.58
C GLU A 104 22.30 12.16 -1.42
N ASN A 105 23.57 11.76 -1.42
CA ASN A 105 24.14 10.98 -0.32
C ASN A 105 24.80 11.89 0.72
N LYS A 106 24.36 11.81 1.98
CA LYS A 106 24.85 12.69 3.07
C LYS A 106 26.34 12.50 3.40
N GLU A 107 26.91 11.32 3.14
CA GLU A 107 28.26 10.96 3.59
C GLU A 107 29.32 11.16 2.50
N SER A 108 28.97 10.92 1.24
CA SER A 108 29.92 10.87 0.12
C SER A 108 29.85 12.07 -0.83
N ASP A 109 29.02 13.07 -0.53
CA ASP A 109 28.74 14.25 -1.38
C ASP A 109 28.37 13.86 -2.83
N ARG A 110 27.85 12.65 -2.99
CA ARG A 110 27.46 12.09 -4.28
C ARG A 110 26.05 12.56 -4.61
N ILE A 111 25.90 13.20 -5.77
CA ILE A 111 24.62 13.61 -6.34
C ILE A 111 24.39 12.81 -7.63
N SER A 112 23.20 12.22 -7.77
CA SER A 112 22.79 11.51 -8.99
C SER A 112 21.44 12.04 -9.47
N GLU A 113 21.38 12.50 -10.71
CA GLU A 113 20.18 13.08 -11.31
C GLU A 113 19.66 12.20 -12.45
N TYR A 114 18.36 11.99 -12.49
CA TYR A 114 17.68 11.19 -13.50
C TYR A 114 16.39 11.85 -13.94
N ASP A 115 16.20 11.96 -15.25
CA ASP A 115 14.95 12.44 -15.84
C ASP A 115 14.11 11.26 -16.32
N ILE A 116 12.84 11.25 -15.93
CA ILE A 116 11.84 10.30 -16.42
C ILE A 116 10.84 11.07 -17.27
N LYS A 117 10.61 10.60 -18.49
CA LYS A 117 9.56 11.12 -19.36
C LYS A 117 8.19 10.80 -18.78
N LEU A 118 7.37 11.82 -18.71
CA LEU A 118 5.98 11.71 -18.31
C LEU A 118 5.12 11.26 -19.50
N MET A 119 3.94 10.77 -19.19
CA MET A 119 2.94 10.36 -20.16
C MET A 119 1.57 10.89 -19.74
N ASP A 120 0.74 11.17 -20.72
CA ASP A 120 -0.64 11.52 -20.49
C ASP A 120 -1.43 10.26 -20.15
N ILE A 121 -1.87 10.15 -18.91
CA ILE A 121 -2.71 9.05 -18.43
C ILE A 121 -4.07 9.63 -18.06
N ASP A 122 -5.08 9.28 -18.84
CA ASP A 122 -6.46 9.55 -18.49
C ASP A 122 -6.86 8.65 -17.32
N GLN A 123 -6.91 9.23 -16.13
CA GLN A 123 -7.22 8.53 -14.91
C GLN A 123 -8.49 9.07 -14.26
N GLU A 124 -9.49 8.21 -14.10
CA GLU A 124 -10.69 8.54 -13.33
C GLU A 124 -10.41 8.36 -11.83
N HIS A 125 -10.60 9.43 -11.06
CA HIS A 125 -10.59 9.35 -9.61
C HIS A 125 -11.89 8.75 -9.10
N LEU A 126 -11.76 7.65 -8.35
CA LEU A 126 -12.85 7.04 -7.63
C LEU A 126 -12.98 7.68 -6.26
N GLY A 127 -14.16 8.23 -5.97
CA GLY A 127 -14.51 8.66 -4.63
C GLY A 127 -14.57 7.47 -3.70
N ILE A 128 -13.70 7.43 -2.69
CA ILE A 128 -13.75 6.42 -1.63
C ILE A 128 -14.64 6.97 -0.51
N PRO A 129 -15.85 6.42 -0.30
CA PRO A 129 -16.73 6.88 0.77
C PRO A 129 -16.14 6.51 2.15
N GLU A 130 -16.51 7.28 3.16
CA GLU A 130 -16.31 6.86 4.55
C GLU A 130 -17.30 5.73 4.85
N THR A 131 -16.79 4.55 5.13
CA THR A 131 -17.60 3.35 5.41
C THR A 131 -17.35 2.87 6.83
N GLU A 132 -18.43 2.48 7.51
CA GLU A 132 -18.35 1.72 8.75
C GLU A 132 -18.02 0.25 8.46
N TYR A 133 -17.00 -0.28 9.13
CA TYR A 133 -16.59 -1.67 8.98
C TYR A 133 -17.17 -2.53 10.11
N ALA A 134 -17.56 -3.76 9.78
CA ALA A 134 -18.04 -4.76 10.72
C ALA A 134 -16.93 -5.24 11.68
N ALA A 135 -15.71 -5.36 11.17
CA ALA A 135 -14.54 -5.70 11.94
C ALA A 135 -13.31 -4.89 11.48
N THR A 136 -12.49 -4.46 12.43
CA THR A 136 -11.17 -3.86 12.18
C THR A 136 -10.13 -4.60 13.01
N ILE A 137 -9.11 -5.13 12.33
CA ILE A 137 -8.03 -5.89 12.94
C ILE A 137 -6.70 -5.19 12.68
N THR A 138 -5.99 -4.83 13.74
CA THR A 138 -4.60 -4.35 13.66
C THR A 138 -3.67 -5.44 14.16
N MET A 139 -2.69 -5.82 13.36
CA MET A 139 -1.73 -6.88 13.70
C MET A 139 -0.33 -6.58 13.13
N PRO A 140 0.73 -7.31 13.54
CA PRO A 140 2.05 -7.13 12.97
C PRO A 140 2.05 -7.45 11.47
N SER A 141 2.61 -6.55 10.66
CA SER A 141 2.64 -6.70 9.19
C SER A 141 3.41 -7.95 8.76
N ALA A 142 4.47 -8.30 9.49
CA ALA A 142 5.25 -9.51 9.28
C ALA A 142 4.44 -10.80 9.52
N GLU A 143 3.54 -10.80 10.50
CA GLU A 143 2.68 -11.96 10.80
C GLU A 143 1.63 -12.12 9.69
N PHE A 144 0.98 -11.03 9.27
CA PHE A 144 0.06 -11.05 8.13
C PHE A 144 0.75 -11.54 6.84
N GLN A 145 1.96 -11.04 6.56
CA GLN A 145 2.76 -11.49 5.42
C GLN A 145 3.06 -12.99 5.47
N ARG A 146 3.41 -13.51 6.65
CA ARG A 146 3.66 -14.93 6.85
C ARG A 146 2.40 -15.75 6.60
N ILE A 147 1.27 -15.36 7.19
CA ILE A 147 -0.03 -16.04 7.00
C ILE A 147 -0.39 -16.12 5.52
N CYS A 148 -0.34 -14.99 4.79
CA CYS A 148 -0.68 -14.97 3.37
C CYS A 148 0.27 -15.86 2.54
N ARG A 149 1.57 -15.86 2.83
CA ARG A 149 2.54 -16.70 2.13
C ARG A 149 2.29 -18.19 2.40
N ASP A 150 2.11 -18.57 3.66
CA ASP A 150 1.93 -19.96 4.06
C ASP A 150 0.64 -20.54 3.47
N LEU A 151 -0.46 -19.78 3.49
CA LEU A 151 -1.74 -20.22 2.90
C LEU A 151 -1.72 -20.21 1.36
N SER A 152 -0.96 -19.33 0.72
CA SER A 152 -0.83 -19.29 -0.75
C SER A 152 -0.18 -20.54 -1.35
N ALA A 153 0.55 -21.32 -0.54
CA ALA A 153 1.10 -22.60 -0.96
C ALA A 153 0.04 -23.71 -1.01
N LEU A 154 -1.11 -23.53 -0.35
CA LEU A 154 -2.18 -24.53 -0.22
C LEU A 154 -3.37 -24.23 -1.13
N SER A 155 -3.75 -22.96 -1.29
CA SER A 155 -4.93 -22.53 -2.06
C SER A 155 -4.73 -21.15 -2.69
N GLU A 156 -5.53 -20.84 -3.70
CA GLU A 156 -5.59 -19.51 -4.32
C GLU A 156 -6.51 -18.54 -3.55
N SER A 157 -7.30 -19.05 -2.61
CA SER A 157 -8.30 -18.29 -1.85
C SER A 157 -8.09 -18.44 -0.35
N VAL A 158 -8.39 -17.40 0.41
CA VAL A 158 -8.44 -17.42 1.87
C VAL A 158 -9.78 -16.88 2.35
N SER A 159 -10.43 -17.61 3.24
CA SER A 159 -11.55 -17.12 4.05
C SER A 159 -11.01 -16.44 5.29
N ILE A 160 -11.38 -15.18 5.47
CA ILE A 160 -11.07 -14.36 6.64
C ILE A 160 -12.36 -14.21 7.44
N GLU A 161 -12.39 -14.84 8.61
CA GLU A 161 -13.52 -14.86 9.52
C GLU A 161 -13.15 -14.13 10.81
N CYS A 162 -13.91 -13.11 11.19
CA CYS A 162 -13.73 -12.41 12.45
C CYS A 162 -14.96 -12.61 13.34
N THR A 163 -14.71 -13.13 14.55
CA THR A 163 -15.73 -13.39 15.57
C THR A 163 -15.23 -12.92 16.93
N LYS A 164 -16.05 -13.08 17.98
CA LYS A 164 -15.65 -12.77 19.37
C LYS A 164 -14.45 -13.60 19.85
N GLU A 165 -14.12 -14.71 19.21
CA GLU A 165 -12.96 -15.53 19.56
C GLU A 165 -11.64 -15.03 18.94
N GLY A 166 -11.72 -14.11 17.98
CA GLY A 166 -10.58 -13.58 17.24
C GLY A 166 -10.78 -13.62 15.73
N VAL A 167 -9.69 -13.45 14.99
CA VAL A 167 -9.66 -13.54 13.53
C VAL A 167 -9.06 -14.89 13.10
N LYS A 168 -9.69 -15.53 12.13
CA LYS A 168 -9.29 -16.81 11.58
C LYS A 168 -9.09 -16.67 10.07
N PHE A 169 -7.92 -17.10 9.61
CA PHE A 169 -7.57 -17.23 8.20
C PHE A 169 -7.61 -18.71 7.84
N SER A 170 -8.47 -19.11 6.92
CA SER A 170 -8.59 -20.50 6.52
C SER A 170 -8.63 -20.68 5.01
N CYS A 171 -8.10 -21.78 4.51
CA CYS A 171 -8.14 -22.11 3.10
C CYS A 171 -8.29 -23.61 2.89
N GLN A 172 -8.83 -23.97 1.73
CA GLN A 172 -8.96 -25.33 1.25
C GLN A 172 -8.48 -25.38 -0.19
N GLY A 173 -7.62 -26.35 -0.49
CA GLY A 173 -7.12 -26.60 -1.85
C GLY A 173 -6.82 -28.09 -2.06
N ASP A 174 -6.24 -28.40 -3.21
CA ASP A 174 -6.11 -29.79 -3.69
C ASP A 174 -5.20 -30.65 -2.81
N ILE A 175 -4.15 -30.04 -2.25
CA ILE A 175 -3.17 -30.74 -1.42
C ILE A 175 -3.56 -30.81 0.07
N GLY A 176 -4.57 -30.04 0.49
CA GLY A 176 -5.02 -30.01 1.87
C GLY A 176 -5.73 -28.70 2.26
N SER A 177 -5.96 -28.55 3.57
CA SER A 177 -6.51 -27.33 4.16
C SER A 177 -5.55 -26.75 5.21
N GLY A 178 -5.63 -25.44 5.40
CA GLY A 178 -4.82 -24.72 6.38
C GLY A 178 -5.68 -23.73 7.15
N SER A 179 -5.37 -23.52 8.43
CA SER A 179 -6.05 -22.53 9.27
C SER A 179 -5.08 -21.91 10.27
N VAL A 180 -5.13 -20.59 10.40
CA VAL A 180 -4.41 -19.81 11.40
C VAL A 180 -5.43 -18.95 12.16
N GLN A 181 -5.37 -18.95 13.48
CA GLN A 181 -6.26 -18.14 14.32
C GLN A 181 -5.44 -17.22 15.21
N LEU A 182 -5.73 -15.93 15.15
CA LEU A 182 -5.15 -14.91 16.01
C LEU A 182 -6.21 -14.42 16.99
N ARG A 183 -5.85 -14.38 18.27
CA ARG A 183 -6.68 -13.80 19.32
C ARG A 183 -6.17 -12.43 19.68
N GLN A 184 -7.08 -11.56 20.10
CA GLN A 184 -6.73 -10.27 20.66
C GLN A 184 -5.82 -10.47 21.87
N HIS A 185 -4.67 -9.79 21.86
CA HIS A 185 -3.72 -9.85 22.96
C HIS A 185 -2.85 -8.60 22.98
N THR A 186 -2.37 -8.26 24.18
CA THR A 186 -1.50 -7.11 24.42
C THR A 186 -0.27 -7.57 25.19
N ASN A 187 0.89 -7.40 24.58
CA ASN A 187 2.20 -7.64 25.17
C ASN A 187 2.83 -6.28 25.53
N VAL A 188 2.96 -6.02 26.82
CA VAL A 188 3.51 -4.75 27.33
C VAL A 188 5.00 -4.60 27.01
N ASP A 189 5.75 -5.72 27.01
CA ASP A 189 7.19 -5.71 26.75
C ASP A 189 7.50 -5.58 25.25
N LYS A 190 6.57 -6.00 24.39
CA LYS A 190 6.69 -5.94 22.93
C LYS A 190 5.38 -5.48 22.27
N PRO A 191 5.06 -4.19 22.33
CA PRO A 191 3.82 -3.67 21.75
C PRO A 191 3.67 -3.94 20.24
N GLY A 192 4.78 -4.05 19.50
CA GLY A 192 4.78 -4.37 18.07
C GLY A 192 4.34 -5.80 17.73
N GLU A 193 4.14 -6.68 18.72
CA GLU A 193 3.59 -8.03 18.53
C GLU A 193 2.06 -8.08 18.80
N ASN A 194 1.45 -6.96 19.23
CA ASN A 194 0.04 -6.92 19.63
C ASN A 194 -0.92 -7.22 18.48
N VAL A 195 -2.06 -7.81 18.83
CA VAL A 195 -3.22 -7.95 17.95
C VAL A 195 -4.41 -7.26 18.60
N GLU A 196 -4.95 -6.26 17.92
CA GLU A 196 -6.14 -5.52 18.33
C GLU A 196 -7.29 -5.86 17.37
N ILE A 197 -8.46 -6.11 17.93
CA ILE A 197 -9.66 -6.47 17.17
C ILE A 197 -10.80 -5.61 17.71
N ASP A 198 -11.36 -4.78 16.84
CA ASP A 198 -12.62 -4.09 17.05
C ASP A 198 -13.69 -4.80 16.21
N LEU A 199 -14.74 -5.29 16.87
CA LEU A 199 -15.77 -6.13 16.25
C LEU A 199 -17.15 -5.59 16.58
N SER A 200 -17.79 -4.99 15.59
CA SER A 200 -19.19 -4.58 15.61
C SER A 200 -20.11 -5.79 15.37
N GLU A 201 -19.83 -6.57 14.33
CA GLU A 201 -20.58 -7.78 13.98
C GLU A 201 -19.68 -8.86 13.35
N PRO A 202 -20.00 -10.15 13.53
CA PRO A 202 -19.25 -11.23 12.89
C PRO A 202 -19.27 -11.11 11.37
N VAL A 203 -18.11 -11.28 10.74
CA VAL A 203 -17.95 -11.18 9.28
C VAL A 203 -17.05 -12.30 8.78
N ALA A 204 -17.43 -12.91 7.66
CA ALA A 204 -16.67 -13.96 6.99
C ALA A 204 -16.68 -13.73 5.49
N LEU A 205 -15.51 -13.46 4.91
CA LEU A 205 -15.37 -13.14 3.49
C LEU A 205 -14.18 -13.89 2.89
N THR A 206 -14.30 -14.25 1.62
CA THR A 206 -13.23 -14.94 0.89
C THR A 206 -12.51 -13.99 -0.04
N PHE A 207 -11.17 -14.05 -0.08
CA PHE A 207 -10.33 -13.18 -0.90
C PHE A 207 -9.30 -13.99 -1.69
N SER A 208 -8.80 -13.41 -2.77
CA SER A 208 -7.70 -13.99 -3.54
C SER A 208 -6.36 -13.78 -2.83
N LEU A 209 -5.67 -14.88 -2.50
CA LEU A 209 -4.35 -14.86 -1.88
C LEU A 209 -3.29 -14.22 -2.77
N LYS A 210 -3.44 -14.30 -4.11
CA LYS A 210 -2.54 -13.64 -5.07
C LYS A 210 -2.44 -12.13 -4.81
N TYR A 211 -3.58 -11.47 -4.59
CA TYR A 211 -3.61 -10.02 -4.30
C TYR A 211 -3.08 -9.72 -2.91
N LEU A 212 -3.47 -10.50 -1.89
CA LEU A 212 -2.99 -10.29 -0.53
C LEU A 212 -1.47 -10.45 -0.42
N VAL A 213 -0.88 -11.44 -1.09
CA VAL A 213 0.58 -11.62 -1.15
C VAL A 213 1.26 -10.41 -1.82
N ASN A 214 0.63 -9.79 -2.82
CA ASN A 214 1.14 -8.54 -3.41
C ASN A 214 1.07 -7.38 -2.42
N PHE A 215 -0.05 -7.20 -1.71
CA PHE A 215 -0.17 -6.15 -0.69
C PHE A 215 0.86 -6.30 0.43
N CYS A 216 1.18 -7.54 0.82
CA CYS A 216 2.20 -7.83 1.82
C CYS A 216 3.62 -7.37 1.45
N LYS A 217 3.88 -6.93 0.21
CA LYS A 217 5.14 -6.25 -0.17
C LYS A 217 5.30 -4.89 0.52
N ALA A 218 4.20 -4.29 0.96
CA ALA A 218 4.19 -3.07 1.77
C ALA A 218 4.60 -3.28 3.23
N SER A 219 4.81 -4.53 3.70
CA SER A 219 5.15 -4.79 5.13
C SER A 219 6.44 -4.10 5.59
N GLY A 220 7.35 -3.75 4.67
CA GLY A 220 8.55 -2.96 5.00
C GLY A 220 8.29 -1.47 5.25
N LEU A 221 7.06 -0.98 5.04
CA LEU A 221 6.65 0.41 5.23
C LEU A 221 6.07 0.70 6.62
N SER A 222 5.50 -0.31 7.27
CA SER A 222 4.85 -0.20 8.58
C SER A 222 5.02 -1.49 9.37
N GLU A 223 5.30 -1.38 10.66
CA GLU A 223 5.41 -2.54 11.57
C GLU A 223 4.06 -3.25 11.76
N SER A 224 2.95 -2.52 11.62
CA SER A 224 1.59 -3.04 11.71
C SER A 224 0.82 -2.88 10.40
N VAL A 225 -0.17 -3.74 10.20
CA VAL A 225 -1.17 -3.64 9.14
C VAL A 225 -2.56 -3.63 9.75
N LYS A 226 -3.47 -2.83 9.17
CA LYS A 226 -4.88 -2.77 9.57
C LYS A 226 -5.75 -3.37 8.48
N LEU A 227 -6.57 -4.35 8.84
CA LEU A 227 -7.56 -4.99 7.99
C LEU A 227 -8.95 -4.53 8.40
N SER A 228 -9.74 -3.98 7.49
CA SER A 228 -11.12 -3.57 7.78
C SER A 228 -12.08 -4.32 6.85
N LEU A 229 -13.03 -5.06 7.44
CA LEU A 229 -13.93 -5.99 6.75
C LEU A 229 -15.38 -5.60 6.97
N SER A 230 -16.20 -5.73 5.93
CA SER A 230 -17.66 -5.66 5.98
C SER A 230 -18.22 -6.34 4.74
N SER A 231 -19.39 -6.96 4.84
CA SER A 231 -19.98 -7.78 3.77
C SER A 231 -20.34 -6.98 2.52
N GLU A 232 -20.55 -5.67 2.64
CA GLU A 232 -21.03 -4.80 1.55
C GLU A 232 -19.93 -4.01 0.86
N VAL A 233 -18.71 -4.02 1.40
CA VAL A 233 -17.59 -3.23 0.86
C VAL A 233 -16.31 -4.04 0.70
N PRO A 234 -15.39 -3.60 -0.18
CA PRO A 234 -14.08 -4.24 -0.33
C PRO A 234 -13.32 -4.29 1.00
N LEU A 235 -12.51 -5.35 1.17
CA LEU A 235 -11.51 -5.42 2.23
C LEU A 235 -10.54 -4.24 2.10
N LEU A 236 -10.38 -3.47 3.16
CA LEU A 236 -9.33 -2.46 3.29
C LEU A 236 -8.11 -3.07 3.98
N VAL A 237 -6.96 -3.02 3.33
CA VAL A 237 -5.63 -3.31 3.89
C VAL A 237 -4.84 -2.01 3.95
N GLU A 238 -4.58 -1.50 5.14
CA GLU A 238 -3.90 -0.22 5.37
C GLU A 238 -2.54 -0.41 6.05
N TYR A 239 -1.52 0.22 5.47
CA TYR A 239 -0.20 0.42 6.06
C TYR A 239 -0.05 1.92 6.36
N THR A 240 0.02 2.27 7.64
CA THR A 240 0.21 3.65 8.09
C THR A 240 1.66 4.07 7.88
N LEU A 241 1.85 5.27 7.34
CA LEU A 241 3.17 5.87 7.12
C LEU A 241 3.34 7.07 8.07
N SER A 242 4.52 7.68 8.07
CA SER A 242 4.78 8.90 8.85
C SER A 242 3.85 10.05 8.47
N SER A 243 3.67 10.99 9.41
CA SER A 243 2.93 12.24 9.15
C SER A 243 1.49 12.02 8.65
N ASN A 244 0.76 11.03 9.20
CA ASN A 244 -0.60 10.67 8.79
C ASN A 244 -0.74 10.35 7.29
N SER A 245 0.36 9.92 6.67
CA SER A 245 0.40 9.37 5.33
C SER A 245 0.00 7.89 5.37
N TYR A 246 -0.41 7.32 4.25
CA TYR A 246 -0.83 5.91 4.19
C TYR A 246 -0.62 5.29 2.83
N LEU A 247 -0.58 3.96 2.83
CA LEU A 247 -0.78 3.12 1.67
C LEU A 247 -1.95 2.16 1.95
N ARG A 248 -3.03 2.31 1.21
CA ARG A 248 -4.27 1.54 1.33
C ARG A 248 -4.48 0.70 0.09
N PHE A 249 -4.90 -0.53 0.30
CA PHE A 249 -5.37 -1.42 -0.75
C PHE A 249 -6.81 -1.82 -0.48
N TYR A 250 -7.63 -1.83 -1.51
CA TYR A 250 -9.01 -2.29 -1.48
C TYR A 250 -9.09 -3.53 -2.35
N LEU A 251 -9.73 -4.58 -1.84
CA LEU A 251 -9.88 -5.83 -2.57
C LEU A 251 -11.32 -6.33 -2.46
N ALA A 252 -11.98 -6.47 -3.61
CA ALA A 252 -13.31 -7.04 -3.64
C ALA A 252 -13.27 -8.51 -3.16
N PRO A 253 -14.25 -8.94 -2.34
CA PRO A 253 -14.37 -10.33 -1.96
C PRO A 253 -14.66 -11.19 -3.20
N LYS A 254 -14.21 -12.44 -3.17
CA LYS A 254 -14.74 -13.45 -4.07
C LYS A 254 -16.19 -13.69 -3.67
N ILE A 255 -17.09 -13.47 -4.62
CA ILE A 255 -18.47 -13.91 -4.50
C ILE A 255 -18.38 -15.44 -4.45
N GLY A 256 -18.81 -16.05 -3.35
CA GLY A 256 -18.99 -17.49 -3.31
C GLY A 256 -20.06 -17.86 -4.33
N ASP A 257 -19.93 -19.01 -4.99
CA ASP A 257 -21.09 -19.61 -5.63
C ASP A 257 -22.12 -19.83 -4.50
N GLU A 258 -23.07 -18.92 -4.34
CA GLU A 258 -24.27 -19.18 -3.57
C GLU A 258 -24.97 -20.34 -4.29
N GLU A 259 -24.87 -21.54 -3.73
CA GLU A 259 -25.79 -22.64 -4.07
C GLU A 259 -27.24 -22.26 -3.75
#